data_AF-G5HBS0-F1
#
_entry.id   AF-G5HBS0-F1
#
_cell.length_a   1.000
_cell.length_b   1.000
_cell.length_c   1.000
_cell.angle_alpha   90.00
_cell.angle_beta   90.00
_cell.angle_gamma   90.00
#
_symmetry.space_group_name_H-M   'P 1'
#
loop_
_entity.id
_entity.type
_entity.pdbx_description
1 polymer ?
#
loop_
_entity_poly.entity_id
_entity_poly.type
_entity_poly.pdbx_seq_one_letter_code
_entity_poly.pdbx_strand_id
1 'polypeptide(L)'
;MPKKETATKEDLMDVLDLLDRLEIRYWLDGGWGVDALVGKQTREHRDIDIDFDAQYTDQLIDTLVSHGYSVTTDWRPVRIELYHPEMSYIDIHPFVISGDGKAKQADMQGGWYEFEPDYFSKTMLEGREIPCISAMGQSVFHTGYELREVDRHDIKNINSLLAQSNEERQNG
;
A
#
# COMPACT_ATOMS: atom_id res chain seq x y z
N MET A 1 -20.08 14.16 -14.41
CA MET A 1 -19.34 14.68 -13.24
C MET A 1 -17.86 14.61 -13.57
N PRO A 2 -17.01 15.54 -13.09
CA PRO A 2 -15.56 15.41 -13.25
C PRO A 2 -15.09 14.10 -12.60
N LYS A 3 -14.02 13.51 -13.13
CA LYS A 3 -13.39 12.31 -12.57
C LYS A 3 -12.90 12.64 -11.15
N LYS A 4 -13.16 11.78 -10.16
CA LYS A 4 -12.58 11.94 -8.83
C LYS A 4 -11.09 11.54 -8.94
N GLU A 5 -10.20 12.42 -8.50
CA GLU A 5 -8.74 12.21 -8.61
C GLU A 5 -8.05 12.18 -7.26
N THR A 6 -8.82 12.14 -6.18
CA THR A 6 -8.30 12.14 -4.81
C THR A 6 -9.02 11.06 -4.01
N ALA A 7 -8.29 10.11 -3.45
CA ALA A 7 -8.77 9.21 -2.42
C ALA A 7 -8.67 9.92 -1.07
N THR A 8 -9.78 10.05 -0.34
CA THR A 8 -9.81 10.65 0.99
C THR A 8 -9.51 9.60 2.05
N LYS A 9 -9.34 10.06 3.30
CA LYS A 9 -9.14 9.17 4.44
C LYS A 9 -10.38 8.30 4.68
N GLU A 10 -11.58 8.83 4.44
CA GLU A 10 -12.83 8.06 4.51
C GLU A 10 -12.83 6.95 3.46
N ASP A 11 -12.43 7.25 2.22
CA ASP A 11 -12.28 6.23 1.16
C ASP A 11 -11.28 5.14 1.58
N LEU A 12 -10.16 5.53 2.21
CA LEU A 12 -9.17 4.58 2.77
C LEU A 12 -9.81 3.67 3.81
N MET A 13 -10.54 4.23 4.79
CA MET A 13 -11.16 3.43 5.85
C MET A 13 -12.19 2.45 5.30
N ASP A 14 -12.98 2.86 4.30
CA ASP A 14 -13.95 2.00 3.63
C ASP A 14 -13.28 0.83 2.89
N VAL A 15 -12.15 1.08 2.21
CA VAL A 15 -11.34 0.02 1.57
C VAL A 15 -10.77 -0.95 2.60
N LEU A 16 -10.20 -0.45 3.70
CA LEU A 16 -9.66 -1.29 4.75
C LEU A 16 -10.75 -2.15 5.41
N ASP A 17 -11.96 -1.62 5.62
CA ASP A 17 -13.12 -2.38 6.12
C ASP A 17 -13.58 -3.46 5.14
N LEU A 18 -13.43 -3.22 3.84
CA LEU A 18 -13.68 -4.25 2.81
C LEU A 18 -12.67 -5.39 2.92
N LEU A 19 -11.37 -5.08 3.06
CA LEU A 19 -10.29 -6.06 3.17
C LEU A 19 -10.40 -6.89 4.45
N ASP A 20 -10.68 -6.26 5.60
CA ASP A 20 -10.84 -6.94 6.88
C ASP A 20 -12.00 -7.96 6.84
N ARG A 21 -13.10 -7.64 6.16
CA ARG A 21 -14.25 -8.55 5.99
C ARG A 21 -13.95 -9.76 5.10
N LEU A 22 -12.96 -9.65 4.22
CA LEU A 22 -12.53 -10.76 3.35
C LEU A 22 -11.54 -11.69 4.06
N GLU A 23 -11.04 -11.31 5.24
CA GLU A 23 -10.00 -12.03 6.00
C GLU A 23 -8.72 -12.29 5.16
N ILE A 24 -8.45 -11.40 4.19
CA ILE A 24 -7.26 -11.47 3.34
C ILE A 24 -6.10 -10.84 4.09
N ARG A 25 -4.93 -11.47 4.04
CA ARG A 25 -3.70 -10.83 4.50
C ARG A 25 -3.28 -9.75 3.51
N TYR A 26 -3.20 -8.51 4.00
CA TYR A 26 -2.82 -7.34 3.21
C TYR A 26 -1.91 -6.40 3.99
N TRP A 27 -1.29 -5.45 3.29
CA TRP A 27 -0.58 -4.31 3.84
C TRP A 27 -0.90 -3.06 3.04
N LEU A 28 -1.18 -1.96 3.74
CA LEU A 28 -1.26 -0.63 3.17
C LEU A 28 0.14 -0.17 2.72
N ASP A 29 0.25 0.26 1.48
CA ASP A 29 1.49 0.76 0.87
C ASP A 29 1.31 2.19 0.31
N GLY A 30 2.31 2.68 -0.43
CA GLY A 30 2.27 3.93 -1.15
C GLY A 30 2.12 5.16 -0.25
N GLY A 31 1.55 6.22 -0.81
CA GLY A 31 1.40 7.50 -0.11
C GLY A 31 0.59 7.41 1.17
N TRP A 32 -0.53 6.67 1.15
CA TRP A 32 -1.35 6.44 2.34
C TRP A 32 -0.61 5.62 3.39
N GLY A 33 0.21 4.63 2.99
CA GLY A 33 1.08 3.89 3.90
C GLY A 33 2.09 4.79 4.60
N VAL A 34 2.74 5.70 3.87
CA VAL A 34 3.65 6.70 4.44
C VAL A 34 2.92 7.61 5.44
N ASP A 35 1.76 8.15 5.08
CA ASP A 35 0.99 9.01 5.98
C ASP A 35 0.47 8.27 7.22
N ALA A 36 0.11 6.99 7.07
CA ALA A 36 -0.28 6.14 8.18
C ALA A 36 0.89 5.87 9.14
N LEU A 37 2.12 5.73 8.64
CA LEU A 37 3.33 5.65 9.48
C LEU A 37 3.65 6.98 10.17
N VAL A 38 3.42 8.11 9.49
CA VAL A 38 3.56 9.44 10.09
C VAL A 38 2.46 9.70 11.15
N GLY A 39 1.34 8.97 11.08
CA GLY A 39 0.20 9.07 11.99
C GLY A 39 -0.76 10.21 11.65
N LYS A 40 -0.61 10.85 10.48
CA LYS A 40 -1.52 11.88 9.96
C LYS A 40 -1.35 12.04 8.46
N GLN A 41 -2.39 12.55 7.81
CA GLN A 41 -2.31 12.93 6.40
C GLN A 41 -1.36 14.13 6.21
N THR A 42 -0.43 14.03 5.25
CA THR A 42 0.58 15.06 4.95
C THR A 42 0.45 15.66 3.55
N ARG A 43 -0.32 15.02 2.66
CA ARG A 43 -0.68 15.51 1.31
C ARG A 43 -1.98 14.88 0.82
N GLU A 44 -2.49 15.35 -0.32
CA GLU A 44 -3.56 14.66 -1.04
C GLU A 44 -3.01 13.39 -1.72
N HIS A 45 -3.85 12.35 -1.81
CA HIS A 45 -3.51 11.06 -2.42
C HIS A 45 -4.45 10.78 -3.58
N ARG A 46 -3.91 10.32 -4.71
CA ARG A 46 -4.72 9.97 -5.89
C ARG A 46 -5.39 8.61 -5.71
N ASP A 47 -4.67 7.69 -5.09
CA ASP A 47 -4.90 6.26 -5.05
C ASP A 47 -4.70 5.73 -3.62
N ILE A 48 -5.11 4.48 -3.43
CA ILE A 48 -4.77 3.63 -2.28
C ILE A 48 -3.97 2.44 -2.83
N ASP A 49 -2.76 2.20 -2.32
CA ASP A 49 -1.95 1.04 -2.70
C ASP A 49 -2.10 -0.08 -1.66
N ILE A 50 -2.45 -1.28 -2.11
CA ILE A 50 -2.63 -2.46 -1.26
C ILE A 50 -1.78 -3.62 -1.78
N ASP A 51 -0.81 -4.03 -0.96
CA ASP A 51 -0.13 -5.31 -1.13
C ASP A 51 -0.97 -6.41 -0.48
N PHE A 52 -1.11 -7.56 -1.11
CA PHE A 52 -1.95 -8.62 -0.58
C PHE A 52 -1.52 -10.02 -1.00
N ASP A 53 -2.02 -11.03 -0.29
CA ASP A 53 -1.75 -12.43 -0.62
C ASP A 53 -2.36 -12.83 -1.98
N ALA A 54 -1.49 -13.14 -2.94
CA ALA A 54 -1.84 -13.43 -4.33
C ALA A 54 -2.80 -14.60 -4.50
N GLN A 55 -2.96 -15.49 -3.50
CA GLN A 55 -3.96 -16.56 -3.58
C GLN A 55 -5.40 -16.03 -3.65
N TYR A 56 -5.63 -14.78 -3.21
CA TYR A 56 -6.95 -14.15 -3.18
C TYR A 56 -7.17 -13.14 -4.32
N THR A 57 -6.33 -13.13 -5.37
CA THR A 57 -6.41 -12.13 -6.44
C THR A 57 -7.79 -12.04 -7.08
N ASP A 58 -8.37 -13.16 -7.48
CA ASP A 58 -9.68 -13.16 -8.14
C ASP A 58 -10.80 -12.74 -7.16
N GLN A 59 -10.75 -13.21 -5.90
CA GLN A 59 -11.73 -12.82 -4.87
C GLN A 59 -11.68 -11.31 -4.58
N LEU A 60 -10.48 -10.71 -4.47
CA LEU A 60 -10.33 -9.29 -4.21
C LEU A 60 -10.83 -8.45 -5.39
N ILE A 61 -10.48 -8.82 -6.62
CA ILE A 61 -10.97 -8.14 -7.83
C ILE A 61 -12.50 -8.20 -7.91
N ASP A 62 -13.10 -9.38 -7.76
CA ASP A 62 -14.55 -9.55 -7.81
C ASP A 62 -15.25 -8.72 -6.74
N THR A 63 -14.67 -8.64 -5.54
CA THR A 63 -15.20 -7.84 -4.44
C THR A 63 -15.12 -6.35 -4.75
N LEU A 64 -13.98 -5.85 -5.24
CA LEU A 64 -13.82 -4.44 -5.62
C LEU A 64 -14.77 -4.06 -6.77
N VAL A 65 -14.91 -4.92 -7.77
CA VAL A 65 -15.84 -4.70 -8.89
C VAL A 65 -17.29 -4.69 -8.41
N SER A 66 -17.66 -5.61 -7.51
CA SER A 66 -18.99 -5.62 -6.89
C SER A 66 -19.25 -4.39 -6.02
N HIS A 67 -18.18 -3.79 -5.48
CA HIS A 67 -18.22 -2.53 -4.74
C HIS A 67 -18.28 -1.28 -5.65
N GLY A 68 -18.21 -1.45 -6.98
CA GLY A 68 -18.36 -0.36 -7.95
C GLY A 68 -17.06 0.07 -8.63
N TYR A 69 -15.92 -0.55 -8.31
CA TYR A 69 -14.67 -0.31 -9.03
C TYR A 69 -14.74 -0.90 -10.44
N SER A 70 -13.99 -0.31 -11.36
CA SER A 70 -13.74 -0.87 -12.69
C SER A 70 -12.24 -0.99 -12.92
N VAL A 71 -11.79 -2.14 -13.41
CA VAL A 71 -10.38 -2.37 -13.76
C VAL A 71 -9.99 -1.40 -14.89
N THR A 72 -8.97 -0.59 -14.64
CA THR A 72 -8.40 0.34 -15.64
C THR A 72 -7.15 -0.24 -16.28
N THR A 73 -6.36 -0.98 -15.51
CA THR A 73 -5.12 -1.62 -15.95
C THR A 73 -5.00 -2.99 -15.29
N ASP A 74 -4.68 -4.03 -16.05
CA ASP A 74 -4.44 -5.38 -15.54
C ASP A 74 -3.10 -5.91 -16.05
N TRP A 75 -2.12 -5.97 -15.15
CA TRP A 75 -0.79 -6.51 -15.40
C TRP A 75 -0.50 -7.71 -14.49
N ARG A 76 -1.50 -8.54 -14.18
CA ARG A 76 -1.29 -9.75 -13.38
C ARG A 76 -0.13 -10.60 -13.94
N PRO A 77 0.73 -11.15 -13.07
CA PRO A 77 0.65 -11.14 -11.60
C PRO A 77 1.31 -9.94 -10.91
N VAL A 78 1.70 -8.88 -11.63
CA VAL A 78 2.49 -7.77 -11.07
C VAL A 78 1.63 -6.76 -10.31
N ARG A 79 0.60 -6.23 -10.96
CA ARG A 79 -0.24 -5.13 -10.43
C ARG A 79 -1.58 -5.07 -11.18
N ILE A 80 -2.61 -4.59 -10.49
CA ILE A 80 -3.91 -4.24 -11.11
C ILE A 80 -4.29 -2.85 -10.60
N GLU A 81 -4.63 -1.93 -11.51
CA GLU A 81 -5.22 -0.62 -11.17
C GLU A 81 -6.73 -0.69 -11.40
N LEU A 82 -7.50 -0.20 -10.43
CA LEU A 82 -8.95 -0.06 -10.54
C LEU A 82 -9.38 1.37 -10.18
N TYR A 83 -10.53 1.78 -10.70
CA TYR A 83 -11.10 3.11 -10.48
C TYR A 83 -12.55 3.05 -10.00
N HIS A 84 -12.88 3.83 -8.97
CA HIS A 84 -14.24 4.06 -8.49
C HIS A 84 -14.66 5.53 -8.70
N PRO A 85 -15.85 5.82 -9.24
CA PRO A 85 -16.28 7.19 -9.52
C PRO A 85 -16.37 8.07 -8.28
N GLU A 86 -16.60 7.48 -7.10
CA GLU A 86 -16.75 8.19 -5.83
C GLU A 86 -15.60 7.97 -4.85
N MET A 87 -14.64 7.06 -5.12
CA MET A 87 -13.53 6.74 -4.21
C MET A 87 -12.13 6.88 -4.85
N SER A 88 -12.05 7.32 -6.11
CA SER A 88 -10.79 7.42 -6.86
C SER A 88 -10.16 6.05 -7.15
N TYR A 89 -8.84 5.97 -7.24
CA TYR A 89 -8.12 4.79 -7.66
C TYR A 89 -7.72 3.89 -6.50
N ILE A 90 -7.55 2.60 -6.81
CA ILE A 90 -6.86 1.63 -5.96
C ILE A 90 -5.88 0.86 -6.86
N ASP A 91 -4.64 0.71 -6.41
CA ASP A 91 -3.64 -0.15 -7.02
C ASP A 91 -3.42 -1.34 -6.09
N ILE A 92 -3.59 -2.56 -6.61
CA ILE A 92 -3.41 -3.78 -5.85
C ILE A 92 -2.22 -4.58 -6.38
N HIS A 93 -1.38 -5.07 -5.47
CA HIS A 93 -0.09 -5.70 -5.77
C HIS A 93 -0.07 -7.13 -5.18
N PRO A 94 -0.18 -8.17 -6.02
CA PRO A 94 -0.21 -9.55 -5.55
C PRO A 94 1.17 -10.02 -5.09
N PHE A 95 1.28 -10.44 -3.82
CA PHE A 95 2.49 -11.03 -3.24
C PHE A 95 2.33 -12.53 -3.03
N VAL A 96 3.36 -13.29 -3.40
CA VAL A 96 3.48 -14.70 -3.00
C VAL A 96 4.15 -14.72 -1.62
N ILE A 97 3.41 -15.17 -0.61
CA ILE A 97 3.85 -15.17 0.79
C ILE A 97 4.39 -16.55 1.16
N SER A 98 5.59 -16.57 1.75
CA SER A 98 6.25 -17.77 2.25
C SER A 98 5.92 -18.01 3.73
N GLY A 99 5.99 -19.27 4.18
CA GLY A 99 5.68 -19.64 5.56
C GLY A 99 6.65 -19.10 6.61
N ASP A 100 7.83 -18.62 6.20
CA ASP A 100 8.83 -17.96 7.03
C ASP A 100 8.62 -16.44 7.17
N GLY A 101 7.54 -15.90 6.60
CA GLY A 101 7.19 -14.48 6.65
C GLY A 101 7.80 -13.63 5.54
N LYS A 102 8.61 -14.22 4.65
CA LYS A 102 9.07 -13.54 3.43
C LYS A 102 7.94 -13.43 2.43
N ALA A 103 8.07 -12.48 1.51
CA ALA A 103 7.17 -12.36 0.37
C ALA A 103 7.95 -12.08 -0.91
N LYS A 104 7.28 -12.23 -2.05
CA LYS A 104 7.83 -11.81 -3.33
C LYS A 104 6.75 -11.33 -4.29
N GLN A 105 7.10 -10.36 -5.12
CA GLN A 105 6.26 -9.83 -6.19
C GLN A 105 6.88 -10.14 -7.55
N ALA A 106 6.04 -10.41 -8.55
CA ALA A 106 6.51 -10.61 -9.91
C ALA A 106 7.06 -9.31 -10.51
N ASP A 107 8.14 -9.42 -11.27
CA ASP A 107 8.71 -8.31 -12.03
C ASP A 107 8.05 -8.21 -13.43
N MET A 108 7.76 -6.98 -13.88
CA MET A 108 7.32 -6.68 -15.25
C MET A 108 8.31 -7.17 -16.32
N GLN A 109 9.60 -7.22 -16.03
CA GLN A 109 10.62 -7.73 -16.96
C GLN A 109 10.87 -9.25 -16.83
N GLY A 110 10.12 -9.91 -15.95
CA GLY A 110 10.30 -11.31 -15.59
C GLY A 110 11.27 -11.48 -14.41
N GLY A 111 10.96 -12.43 -13.52
CA GLY A 111 11.69 -12.62 -12.26
C GLY A 111 10.83 -12.26 -11.06
N TRP A 112 11.49 -12.07 -9.92
CA TRP A 112 10.84 -11.80 -8.63
C TRP A 112 11.65 -10.77 -7.84
N TYR A 113 10.95 -9.81 -7.23
CA TYR A 113 11.46 -9.01 -6.12
C TYR A 113 11.20 -9.75 -4.82
N GLU A 114 12.23 -9.95 -4.00
CA GLU A 114 12.11 -10.62 -2.70
C GLU A 114 12.06 -9.59 -1.57
N PHE A 115 11.17 -9.83 -0.61
CA PHE A 115 10.90 -8.94 0.51
C PHE A 115 11.15 -9.69 1.81
N GLU A 116 11.96 -9.07 2.67
CA GLU A 116 12.26 -9.59 4.00
C GLU A 116 11.09 -9.30 4.97
N PRO A 117 10.93 -10.10 6.03
CA PRO A 117 9.78 -9.96 6.93
C PRO A 117 9.69 -8.59 7.63
N ASP A 118 10.82 -7.90 7.78
CA ASP A 118 10.92 -6.58 8.40
C ASP A 118 10.45 -5.42 7.49
N TYR A 119 10.08 -5.71 6.24
CA TYR A 119 9.38 -4.77 5.36
C TYR A 119 7.89 -4.69 5.69
N PHE A 120 7.37 -5.60 6.50
CA PHE A 120 5.97 -5.66 6.90
C PHE A 120 5.82 -5.25 8.36
N SER A 121 4.87 -4.35 8.62
CA SER A 121 4.62 -3.82 9.96
C SER A 121 3.13 -3.57 10.18
N LYS A 122 2.83 -2.89 11.29
CA LYS A 122 1.55 -2.27 11.58
C LYS A 122 1.77 -0.84 12.06
N THR A 123 0.79 0.01 11.87
CA THR A 123 0.76 1.38 12.41
C THR A 123 -0.60 1.70 13.02
N MET A 124 -0.69 2.80 13.77
CA MET A 124 -1.93 3.33 14.32
C MET A 124 -2.31 4.62 13.60
N LEU A 125 -3.47 4.63 12.94
CA LEU A 125 -4.06 5.84 12.36
C LEU A 125 -5.47 6.03 12.94
N GLU A 126 -5.67 7.14 13.64
CA GLU A 126 -6.97 7.49 14.26
C GLU A 126 -7.59 6.40 15.15
N GLY A 127 -6.74 5.65 15.85
CA GLY A 127 -7.19 4.57 16.74
C GLY A 127 -7.45 3.23 16.06
N ARG A 128 -7.24 3.13 14.73
CA ARG A 128 -7.23 1.87 13.98
C ARG A 128 -5.80 1.35 13.85
N GLU A 129 -5.59 0.08 14.19
CA GLU A 129 -4.37 -0.65 13.83
C GLU A 129 -4.47 -1.08 12.36
N ILE A 130 -3.48 -0.69 11.55
CA ILE A 130 -3.47 -0.94 10.10
C ILE A 130 -2.20 -1.73 9.76
N PRO A 131 -2.29 -2.94 9.18
CA PRO A 131 -1.15 -3.60 8.54
C PRO A 131 -0.60 -2.73 7.41
N CYS A 132 0.70 -2.45 7.41
CA CYS A 132 1.31 -1.58 6.42
C CYS A 132 2.75 -1.99 6.08
N ILE A 133 3.27 -1.51 4.96
CA ILE A 133 4.70 -1.57 4.68
C ILE A 133 5.44 -0.71 5.71
N SER A 134 6.57 -1.22 6.23
CA SER A 134 7.38 -0.52 7.23
C SER A 134 8.11 0.67 6.61
N ALA A 135 8.62 1.59 7.41
CA ALA A 135 9.44 2.70 6.90
C ALA A 135 10.66 2.21 6.09
N MET A 136 11.20 1.03 6.44
CA MET A 136 12.30 0.41 5.70
C MET A 136 11.82 -0.14 4.35
N GLY A 137 10.70 -0.85 4.32
CA GLY A 137 10.08 -1.32 3.08
C GLY A 137 9.73 -0.15 2.15
N GLN A 138 9.10 0.91 2.69
CA GLN A 138 8.78 2.14 1.96
C GLN A 138 10.02 2.76 1.32
N SER A 139 11.14 2.81 2.05
CA SER A 139 12.40 3.34 1.52
C SER A 139 12.98 2.50 0.37
N VAL A 140 12.72 1.19 0.34
CA VAL A 140 13.15 0.31 -0.75
C VAL A 140 12.23 0.50 -1.96
N PHE A 141 10.92 0.58 -1.73
CA PHE A 141 9.91 0.67 -2.80
C PHE A 141 9.92 2.04 -3.50
N HIS A 142 10.38 3.10 -2.82
CA HIS A 142 10.57 4.44 -3.38
C HIS A 142 11.90 4.62 -4.15
N THR A 143 12.44 3.54 -4.74
CA THR A 143 13.68 3.57 -5.53
C THR A 143 13.47 3.04 -6.95
N GLY A 144 14.37 3.38 -7.88
CA GLY A 144 14.37 2.78 -9.22
C GLY A 144 13.52 3.49 -10.28
N TYR A 145 12.90 4.62 -9.96
CA TYR A 145 12.14 5.45 -10.91
C TYR A 145 12.45 6.94 -10.78
N GLU A 146 12.04 7.72 -11.79
CA GLU A 146 12.18 9.18 -11.76
C GLU A 146 11.22 9.79 -10.73
N LEU A 147 11.79 10.43 -9.70
CA LEU A 147 11.02 10.96 -8.59
C LEU A 147 10.21 12.21 -9.00
N ARG A 148 8.91 12.21 -8.70
CA ARG A 148 8.01 13.36 -8.75
C ARG A 148 8.13 14.18 -7.46
N GLU A 149 7.39 15.28 -7.39
CA GLU A 149 7.36 16.13 -6.19
C GLU A 149 6.77 15.40 -4.97
N VAL A 150 5.68 14.66 -5.18
CA VAL A 150 5.05 13.84 -4.13
C VAL A 150 6.00 12.75 -3.61
N ASP A 151 6.77 12.11 -4.49
CA ASP A 151 7.74 11.09 -4.10
C ASP A 151 8.87 11.69 -3.25
N ARG A 152 9.33 12.91 -3.59
CA ARG A 152 10.32 13.65 -2.77
C ARG A 152 9.78 14.02 -1.39
N HIS A 153 8.50 14.38 -1.30
CA HIS A 153 7.83 14.66 -0.03
C HIS A 153 7.76 13.39 0.83
N ASP A 154 7.32 12.28 0.24
CA ASP A 154 7.22 10.99 0.94
C ASP A 154 8.59 10.49 1.40
N ILE A 155 9.63 10.57 0.56
CA ILE A 155 11.01 10.22 0.93
C ILE A 155 11.51 11.03 2.13
N LYS A 156 11.14 12.32 2.23
CA LYS A 156 11.51 13.15 3.39
C LYS A 156 10.85 12.64 4.68
N ASN A 157 9.57 12.24 4.60
CA ASN A 157 8.85 11.65 5.73
C ASN A 157 9.45 10.29 6.12
N ILE A 158 9.70 9.42 5.14
CA ILE A 158 10.33 8.11 5.32
C ILE A 158 11.69 8.25 6.02
N ASN A 159 12.55 9.16 5.56
CA ASN A 159 13.85 9.40 6.19
C ASN A 159 13.73 9.87 7.64
N SER A 160 12.71 10.68 7.95
CA SER A 160 12.45 11.14 9.31
C SER A 160 12.00 9.99 10.22
N LEU A 161 11.13 9.11 9.71
CA LEU A 161 10.67 7.89 10.41
C LEU A 161 11.84 6.93 10.71
N LEU A 162 12.71 6.71 9.72
CA LEU A 162 13.88 5.85 9.88
C LEU A 162 14.86 6.40 10.93
N ALA A 163 15.09 7.72 10.95
CA ALA A 163 15.94 8.35 11.96
C ALA A 163 15.38 8.16 13.38
N GLN A 164 14.08 8.38 13.58
CA GLN A 164 13.41 8.19 14.88
C GLN A 164 13.52 6.73 15.38
N SER A 165 13.29 5.76 14.49
CA SER A 165 13.40 4.34 14.84
C SER A 165 14.81 3.93 15.29
N ASN A 166 15.85 4.56 14.74
CA ASN A 166 17.24 4.29 15.12
C ASN A 166 17.58 4.91 16.48
N GLU A 167 17.05 6.09 16.80
CA GLU A 167 17.22 6.72 18.11
C GLU A 167 16.54 5.90 19.22
N GLU A 168 15.34 5.38 18.98
CA GLU A 168 14.61 4.53 19.93
C GLU A 168 15.38 3.23 20.22
N ARG A 169 15.95 2.58 19.20
CA ARG A 169 16.76 1.36 19.35
C ARG A 169 18.08 1.58 20.08
N GLN A 170 18.64 2.79 20.05
CA GLN A 170 19.88 3.13 20.75
C GLN A 170 19.66 3.52 22.23
N ASN A 171 18.43 3.92 22.57
CA ASN A 171 18.08 4.42 23.91
C ASN A 171 17.27 3.42 24.75
N GLY A 172 16.89 2.26 24.20
CA GLY A 172 16.19 1.16 24.88
C GLY A 172 17.10 -0.01 25.22
#